data_AF-A0A9E1IJ00-F1
#
_entry.id   AF-A0A9E1IJ00-F1
#
_cell.length_a   1.000
_cell.length_b   1.000
_cell.length_c   1.000
_cell.angle_alpha   90.00
_cell.angle_beta   90.00
_cell.angle_gamma   90.00
#
_symmetry.space_group_name_H-M   'P 1'
#
loop_
_entity.id
_entity.type
_entity.pdbx_description
1 polymer ?
#
loop_
_entity_poly.entity_id
_entity_poly.type
_entity_poly.pdbx_seq_one_letter_code
_entity_poly.pdbx_strand_id
1 'polypeptide(L)'
;ESAHRLEMNISTEVHDWEKGPLKSQDKTLFDAVLLDAPCSGLGTVRRHPEIRWRRQENDLEKMALRQLAILRHVAPAVRRGGALVYTVCSPEPEEGVEVVQAFLANNEDFFEVERRCTAPPEGNEDAHFGVRLERR
;
A
#
# COMPACT_ATOMS: atom_id res chain seq x y z
N GLU A 1 -1.02 -21.86 5.43
CA GLU A 1 -0.09 -22.82 4.77
C GLU A 1 1.33 -22.28 4.67
N SER A 2 1.57 -21.15 3.98
CA SER A 2 2.92 -20.58 3.82
C SER A 2 3.64 -20.24 5.14
N ALA A 3 2.97 -19.59 6.09
CA ALA A 3 3.55 -19.24 7.40
C ALA A 3 3.98 -20.49 8.20
N HIS A 4 3.13 -21.52 8.20
CA HIS A 4 3.41 -22.80 8.84
C HIS A 4 4.58 -23.52 8.15
N ARG A 5 4.63 -23.51 6.81
CA ARG A 5 5.73 -24.10 6.04
C ARG A 5 7.10 -23.44 6.32
N LEU A 6 7.09 -22.15 6.66
CA LEU A 6 8.31 -21.38 6.96
C LEU A 6 8.58 -21.24 8.46
N GLU A 7 7.80 -21.92 9.31
CA GLU A 7 7.94 -21.87 10.78
C GLU A 7 7.92 -20.42 11.35
N MET A 8 7.18 -19.53 10.70
CA MET A 8 7.09 -18.12 11.12
C MET A 8 6.02 -17.92 12.19
N ASN A 9 6.33 -17.11 13.21
CA ASN A 9 5.37 -16.68 14.22
C ASN A 9 4.50 -15.53 13.66
N ILE A 10 3.33 -15.88 13.11
CA ILE A 10 2.40 -14.93 12.49
C ILE A 10 1.03 -15.12 13.11
N SER A 11 0.45 -14.02 13.62
CA SER A 11 -1.00 -13.94 13.90
C SER A 11 -1.72 -13.47 12.64
N THR A 12 -2.84 -14.10 12.31
CA THR A 12 -3.62 -13.75 11.11
C THR A 12 -5.04 -13.39 11.50
N GLU A 13 -5.53 -12.26 10.99
CA GLU A 13 -6.88 -11.78 11.20
C GLU A 13 -7.50 -11.36 9.87
N VAL A 14 -8.83 -11.51 9.77
CA VAL A 14 -9.59 -11.06 8.60
C VAL A 14 -10.20 -9.71 8.94
N HIS A 15 -9.75 -8.65 8.26
CA HIS A 15 -10.27 -7.31 8.42
C HIS A 15 -10.44 -6.62 7.06
N ASP A 16 -11.55 -5.89 6.92
CA ASP A 16 -11.86 -5.12 5.73
C ASP A 16 -11.47 -3.65 5.96
N TRP A 17 -10.26 -3.30 5.49
CA TRP A 17 -9.70 -1.97 5.65
C TRP A 17 -10.39 -0.90 4.79
N GLU A 18 -11.31 -1.24 3.89
CA GLU A 18 -12.14 -0.23 3.22
C GLU A 18 -13.28 0.26 4.11
N LYS A 19 -13.72 -0.58 5.05
CA LYS A 19 -14.86 -0.28 5.94
C LYS A 19 -14.49 0.51 7.19
N GLY A 20 -13.20 0.62 7.51
CA GLY A 20 -12.73 1.41 8.63
C GLY A 20 -11.45 0.89 9.29
N PRO A 21 -10.94 1.64 10.29
CA PRO A 21 -9.79 1.22 11.08
C PRO A 21 -10.13 0.05 12.01
N LEU A 22 -9.10 -0.52 12.65
CA LEU A 22 -9.27 -1.45 13.77
C LEU A 22 -10.13 -0.81 14.87
N LYS A 23 -11.05 -1.59 15.45
CA LYS A 23 -11.93 -1.11 16.51
C LYS A 23 -11.12 -0.83 17.77
N SER A 24 -11.59 0.13 18.57
CA SER A 24 -10.86 0.74 19.69
C SER A 24 -10.41 -0.21 20.80
N GLN A 25 -10.97 -1.42 20.89
CA GLN A 25 -10.59 -2.44 21.87
C GLN A 25 -9.34 -3.24 21.43
N ASP A 26 -8.95 -3.13 20.15
CA ASP A 26 -7.81 -3.83 19.54
C ASP A 26 -6.73 -2.84 19.05
N LYS A 27 -6.56 -1.69 19.75
CA LYS A 27 -5.51 -0.71 19.44
C LYS A 27 -4.12 -1.20 19.86
N THR A 28 -3.71 -2.36 19.34
CA THR A 28 -2.30 -2.71 19.30
C THR A 28 -1.65 -1.79 18.28
N LEU A 29 -0.80 -0.89 18.75
CA LEU A 29 -0.03 -0.04 17.87
C LEU A 29 1.22 -0.81 17.42
N PHE A 30 1.42 -0.87 16.11
CA PHE A 30 2.56 -1.55 15.50
C PHE A 30 3.76 -0.60 15.40
N ASP A 31 4.97 -1.14 15.62
CA ASP A 31 6.23 -0.44 15.36
C ASP A 31 6.40 -0.08 13.88
N ALA A 32 5.98 -0.98 13.00
CA ALA A 32 5.99 -0.81 11.57
C ALA A 32 4.79 -1.50 10.94
N VAL A 33 4.25 -0.89 9.88
CA VAL A 33 3.16 -1.45 9.08
C VAL A 33 3.57 -1.45 7.61
N LEU A 34 3.42 -2.59 6.95
CA LEU A 34 3.52 -2.72 5.49
C LEU A 34 2.11 -2.81 4.92
N LEU A 35 1.74 -1.83 4.11
CA LEU A 35 0.53 -1.83 3.30
C LEU A 35 0.91 -2.10 1.84
N ASP A 36 0.77 -3.36 1.45
CA ASP A 36 0.76 -3.75 0.04
C ASP A 36 -0.66 -3.58 -0.50
N ALA A 37 -0.91 -2.44 -1.15
CA ALA A 37 -2.27 -2.00 -1.43
C ALA A 37 -2.82 -2.67 -2.71
N PRO A 38 -4.14 -2.97 -2.76
CA PRO A 38 -4.76 -3.49 -3.97
C PRO A 38 -4.60 -2.49 -5.11
N CYS A 39 -3.98 -2.92 -6.21
CA CYS A 39 -3.57 -2.07 -7.33
C CYS A 39 -4.11 -2.56 -8.69
N SER A 40 -3.98 -1.75 -9.73
CA SER A 40 -4.32 -2.14 -11.11
C SER A 40 -3.49 -3.33 -11.61
N GLY A 41 -2.24 -3.43 -11.11
CA GLY A 41 -1.25 -4.44 -11.45
C GLY A 41 -0.45 -4.13 -12.71
N LEU A 42 -0.56 -2.91 -13.26
CA LEU A 42 0.03 -2.56 -14.56
C LEU A 42 1.56 -2.75 -14.60
N GLY A 43 2.25 -2.66 -13.47
CA GLY A 43 3.69 -2.91 -13.39
C GLY A 43 4.09 -4.37 -13.59
N THR A 44 3.12 -5.29 -13.50
CA THR A 44 3.32 -6.75 -13.59
C THR A 44 2.83 -7.34 -14.92
N VAL A 45 2.42 -6.51 -15.88
CA VAL A 45 1.84 -6.89 -17.17
C VAL A 45 2.68 -7.91 -17.96
N ARG A 46 4.01 -7.91 -17.78
CA ARG A 46 4.90 -8.91 -18.39
C ARG A 46 4.65 -10.33 -17.86
N ARG A 47 4.37 -10.47 -16.55
CA ARG A 47 4.07 -11.75 -15.89
C ARG A 47 2.58 -12.10 -15.98
N HIS A 48 1.73 -11.08 -16.06
CA HIS A 48 0.27 -11.16 -16.08
C HIS A 48 -0.30 -10.42 -17.31
N PRO A 49 -0.13 -10.96 -18.53
CA PRO A 49 -0.51 -10.27 -19.78
C PRO A 49 -2.01 -10.02 -19.91
N GLU A 50 -2.86 -10.77 -19.20
CA GLU A 50 -4.31 -10.58 -19.15
C GLU A 50 -4.74 -9.21 -18.60
N ILE A 51 -3.88 -8.55 -17.80
CA ILE A 51 -4.16 -7.22 -17.23
C ILE A 51 -4.41 -6.20 -18.34
N ARG A 52 -3.68 -6.29 -19.47
CA ARG A 52 -3.85 -5.40 -20.64
C ARG A 52 -5.27 -5.40 -21.21
N TRP A 53 -5.98 -6.51 -21.06
CA TRP A 53 -7.32 -6.68 -21.63
C TRP A 53 -8.44 -6.44 -20.62
N ARG A 54 -8.13 -6.54 -19.32
CA ARG A 54 -9.11 -6.42 -18.24
C ARG A 54 -9.21 -5.00 -17.68
N ARG A 55 -8.12 -4.23 -17.70
CA ARG A 55 -8.08 -2.89 -17.13
C ARG A 55 -8.62 -1.85 -18.10
N GLN A 56 -9.38 -0.92 -17.54
CA GLN A 56 -9.86 0.27 -18.20
C GLN A 56 -9.26 1.50 -17.52
N GLU A 57 -9.20 2.61 -18.23
CA GLU A 57 -8.64 3.87 -17.71
C GLU A 57 -9.33 4.32 -16.41
N ASN A 58 -10.65 4.16 -16.33
CA ASN A 58 -11.42 4.48 -15.13
C ASN A 58 -11.15 3.56 -13.92
N ASP A 59 -10.39 2.47 -14.08
CA ASP A 59 -10.00 1.61 -12.97
C ASP A 59 -8.91 2.25 -12.11
N LEU A 60 -8.04 3.09 -12.71
CA LEU A 60 -6.96 3.76 -11.98
C LEU A 60 -7.50 4.69 -10.89
N GLU A 61 -8.43 5.58 -11.26
CA GLU A 61 -9.07 6.50 -10.32
C GLU A 61 -9.83 5.73 -9.22
N LYS A 62 -10.57 4.69 -9.58
CA LYS A 62 -11.28 3.85 -8.60
C LYS A 62 -10.32 3.17 -7.64
N MET A 63 -9.19 2.66 -8.12
CA MET A 63 -8.19 2.01 -7.28
C MET A 63 -7.46 3.03 -6.40
N ALA A 64 -7.09 4.19 -6.92
CA ALA A 64 -6.48 5.28 -6.15
C ALA A 64 -7.38 5.71 -4.97
N LEU A 65 -8.68 5.89 -5.20
CA LEU A 65 -9.65 6.22 -4.14
C LEU A 65 -9.73 5.13 -3.07
N ARG A 66 -9.76 3.86 -3.49
CA ARG A 66 -9.77 2.70 -2.58
C ARG A 66 -8.46 2.61 -1.77
N GLN A 67 -7.31 2.77 -2.42
CA GLN A 67 -5.99 2.77 -1.80
C GLN A 67 -5.87 3.88 -0.75
N LEU A 68 -6.30 5.10 -1.08
CA LEU A 68 -6.31 6.23 -0.15
C LEU A 68 -7.21 5.97 1.07
N ALA A 69 -8.39 5.37 0.86
CA ALA A 69 -9.28 5.01 1.97
C ALA A 69 -8.63 3.98 2.90
N ILE A 70 -8.05 2.92 2.34
CA ILE A 70 -7.32 1.89 3.11
C ILE A 70 -6.14 2.51 3.86
N LEU A 71 -5.31 3.31 3.19
CA LEU A 71 -4.14 3.96 3.77
C LEU A 71 -4.52 4.83 4.98
N ARG A 72 -5.62 5.59 4.88
CA ARG A 72 -6.17 6.38 5.99
C ARG A 72 -6.66 5.52 7.15
N HIS A 73 -7.27 4.37 6.88
CA HIS A 73 -7.74 3.46 7.93
C HIS A 73 -6.60 2.70 8.60
N VAL A 74 -5.52 2.40 7.89
CA VAL A 74 -4.33 1.71 8.40
C VAL A 74 -3.45 2.63 9.23
N ALA A 75 -3.29 3.90 8.83
CA ALA A 75 -2.38 4.85 9.49
C ALA A 75 -2.52 4.95 11.03
N PRO A 76 -3.73 4.95 11.64
CA PRO A 76 -3.90 4.95 13.08
C PRO A 76 -3.29 3.75 13.82
N ALA A 77 -3.06 2.62 13.14
CA ALA A 77 -2.46 1.42 13.72
C ALA A 77 -0.94 1.57 13.92
N VAL A 78 -0.31 2.57 13.33
CA VAL A 78 1.13 2.83 13.47
C VAL A 78 1.34 3.62 14.76
N ARG A 79 2.25 3.20 15.64
CA ARG A 79 2.59 4.00 16.82
C ARG A 79 3.28 5.32 16.43
N ARG A 80 3.28 6.29 17.34
CA ARG A 80 4.14 7.48 17.20
C ARG A 80 5.62 7.05 17.18
N GLY A 81 6.40 7.65 16.29
CA GLY A 81 7.76 7.24 15.95
C GLY A 81 7.85 5.87 15.25
N GLY A 82 6.74 5.35 14.74
CA GLY A 82 6.68 4.11 13.94
C GLY A 82 6.68 4.41 12.44
N ALA A 83 6.80 3.35 11.63
CA ALA A 83 6.87 3.44 10.17
C ALA A 83 5.63 2.87 9.47
N LEU A 84 5.24 3.49 8.37
CA LEU A 84 4.22 2.99 7.43
C LEU A 84 4.84 2.90 6.05
N VAL A 85 4.94 1.70 5.51
CA VAL A 85 5.39 1.46 4.14
C VAL A 85 4.17 1.22 3.27
N TYR A 86 3.95 2.09 2.29
CA TYR A 86 2.90 1.93 1.28
C TYR A 86 3.53 1.46 -0.02
N THR A 87 3.04 0.37 -0.60
CA THR A 87 3.50 -0.16 -1.88
C THR A 87 2.36 -0.47 -2.82
N VAL A 88 2.61 -0.28 -4.12
CA VAL A 88 1.76 -0.76 -5.20
C VAL A 88 2.59 -1.36 -6.33
N CYS A 89 2.01 -2.36 -6.96
CA CYS A 89 2.46 -3.05 -8.16
C CYS A 89 2.17 -2.29 -9.48
N SER A 90 2.19 -0.97 -9.44
CA SER A 90 1.79 -0.10 -10.56
C SER A 90 2.80 1.04 -10.73
N PRO A 91 3.19 1.37 -11.98
CA PRO A 91 3.99 2.55 -12.27
C PRO A 91 3.16 3.83 -12.38
N GLU A 92 1.83 3.72 -12.38
CA GLU A 92 0.92 4.85 -12.64
C GLU A 92 0.92 5.85 -11.45
N PRO A 93 1.16 7.15 -11.70
CA PRO A 93 1.20 8.18 -10.67
C PRO A 93 -0.05 8.23 -9.78
N GLU A 94 -1.22 7.97 -10.38
CA GLU A 94 -2.55 7.96 -9.75
C GLU A 94 -2.61 6.98 -8.59
N GLU A 95 -1.93 5.84 -8.69
CA GLU A 95 -1.89 4.80 -7.63
C GLU A 95 -0.69 4.94 -6.70
N GLY A 96 0.34 5.68 -7.10
CA GLY A 96 1.57 5.87 -6.33
C GLY A 96 1.63 7.24 -5.67
N VAL A 97 2.25 8.18 -6.38
CA VAL A 97 2.61 9.51 -5.88
C VAL A 97 1.38 10.31 -5.46
N GLU A 98 0.30 10.26 -6.25
CA GLU A 98 -0.90 11.07 -6.00
C GLU A 98 -1.65 10.63 -4.75
N VAL A 99 -1.77 9.31 -4.52
CA VAL A 99 -2.33 8.76 -3.28
C VAL A 99 -1.54 9.23 -2.06
N VAL A 100 -0.22 9.18 -2.13
CA VAL A 100 0.65 9.61 -1.02
C VAL A 100 0.51 11.11 -0.75
N GLN A 101 0.47 11.93 -1.79
CA GLN A 101 0.25 13.38 -1.66
C GLN A 101 -1.12 13.68 -1.02
N ALA A 102 -2.18 13.04 -1.49
CA ALA A 102 -3.52 13.21 -0.94
C ALA A 102 -3.62 12.72 0.53
N PHE A 103 -2.87 11.67 0.88
CA PHE A 103 -2.74 11.19 2.24
C PHE A 103 -2.02 12.22 3.14
N LEU A 104 -0.83 12.66 2.76
CA LEU A 104 -0.02 13.60 3.56
C LEU A 104 -0.71 14.97 3.73
N ALA A 105 -1.47 15.42 2.72
CA ALA A 105 -2.26 16.65 2.81
C ALA A 105 -3.33 16.63 3.93
N ASN A 106 -3.73 15.44 4.41
CA ASN A 106 -4.77 15.27 5.43
C ASN A 106 -4.27 14.57 6.71
N ASN A 107 -2.97 14.24 6.80
CA ASN A 107 -2.37 13.52 7.92
C ASN A 107 -1.04 14.18 8.30
N GLU A 108 -1.12 15.32 9.00
CA GLU A 108 0.04 16.16 9.38
C GLU A 108 1.02 15.48 10.35
N ASP A 109 0.61 14.38 10.98
CA ASP A 109 1.46 13.55 11.83
C ASP A 109 2.35 12.59 11.03
N PHE A 110 2.18 12.47 9.71
CA PHE A 110 3.06 11.68 8.85
C PHE A 110 3.96 12.54 7.97
N PHE A 111 5.15 12.03 7.66
CA PHE A 111 6.06 12.62 6.71
C PHE A 111 6.79 11.55 5.90
N GLU A 112 7.15 11.88 4.67
CA GLU A 112 7.90 11.00 3.79
C GLU A 112 9.37 10.95 4.18
N VAL A 113 9.92 9.73 4.28
CA VAL A 113 11.34 9.47 4.59
C VAL A 113 12.09 9.00 3.37
N GLU A 114 11.51 8.06 2.63
CA GLU A 114 12.14 7.45 1.46
C GLU A 114 11.07 7.03 0.45
N ARG A 115 11.36 7.27 -0.83
CA ARG A 115 10.50 6.87 -1.95
C ARG A 115 11.31 6.11 -2.98
N ARG A 116 10.70 5.07 -3.54
CA ARG A 116 11.25 4.27 -4.64
C ARG A 116 10.20 4.10 -5.73
N CYS A 117 10.58 4.36 -6.97
CA CYS A 117 9.80 4.06 -8.16
C CYS A 117 10.71 3.34 -9.15
N THR A 118 10.23 2.24 -9.73
CA THR A 118 11.02 1.39 -10.64
C THR A 118 10.43 1.33 -12.04
N ALA A 119 9.93 2.46 -12.54
CA ALA A 119 9.42 2.60 -13.89
C ALA A 119 10.31 3.54 -14.73
N PRO A 120 10.81 3.10 -15.91
CA PRO A 120 10.69 1.75 -16.48
C PRO A 120 11.52 0.73 -15.67
N PRO A 121 11.08 -0.55 -15.59
CA PRO A 121 11.82 -1.55 -14.84
C PRO A 121 13.12 -1.92 -15.56
N GLU A 122 14.21 -2.05 -14.80
CA GLU A 122 15.50 -2.49 -15.31
C GLU A 122 15.62 -4.02 -15.23
N GLY A 123 16.13 -4.63 -16.30
CA GLY A 123 16.36 -6.08 -16.33
C GLY A 123 15.08 -6.91 -16.27
N ASN A 124 14.99 -7.81 -15.29
CA ASN A 124 13.89 -8.78 -15.15
C ASN A 124 12.93 -8.46 -14.00
N GLU A 125 13.03 -7.26 -13.44
CA GLU A 125 12.16 -6.77 -12.37
C GLU A 125 10.81 -6.29 -12.94
N ASP A 126 9.81 -6.21 -12.07
CA ASP A 126 8.51 -5.62 -12.40
C ASP A 126 8.47 -4.20 -11.84
N ALA A 127 7.72 -3.30 -12.50
CA ALA A 127 7.60 -1.93 -12.03
C ALA A 127 6.75 -1.87 -10.76
N HIS A 128 7.22 -1.12 -9.78
CA HIS A 128 6.53 -0.87 -8.52
C HIS A 128 6.80 0.54 -8.01
N PHE A 129 5.90 1.00 -7.16
CA PHE A 129 6.06 2.20 -6.36
C PHE A 129 6.03 1.81 -4.89
N GLY A 130 6.91 2.41 -4.10
CA GLY A 130 6.94 2.26 -2.65
C GLY A 130 7.36 3.55 -1.97
N VAL A 131 6.74 3.85 -0.83
CA VAL A 131 7.14 4.96 0.03
C VAL A 131 7.16 4.51 1.49
N ARG A 132 8.19 4.93 2.22
CA ARG A 132 8.26 4.85 3.68
C ARG A 132 7.87 6.20 4.27
N LEU A 133 6.85 6.17 5.10
CA LEU A 133 6.38 7.29 5.90
C LEU A 133 6.69 7.02 7.38
N GLU A 134 6.97 8.07 8.13
CA GLU A 134 7.13 8.00 9.58
C GLU A 134 6.08 8.84 10.28
N ARG A 135 5.60 8.35 11.42
CA ARG A 135 4.62 9.03 12.27
C ARG A 135 5.33 9.82 13.36
N ARG A 136 5.01 11.11 13.52
CA ARG A 136 5.48 11.99 14.61
C ARG A 136 4.80 11.69 15.94
#